data_AF-A0A1B6EXL0-F1
#
_entry.id   AF-A0A1B6EXL0-F1
#
_cell.length_a   1.000
_cell.length_b   1.000
_cell.length_c   1.000
_cell.angle_alpha   90.00
_cell.angle_beta   90.00
_cell.angle_gamma   90.00
#
_symmetry.space_group_name_H-M   'P 1'
#
loop_
_entity.id
_entity.type
_entity.pdbx_description
1 polymer ?
#
loop_
_entity_poly.entity_id
_entity_poly.type
_entity_poly.pdbx_seq_one_letter_code
_entity_poly.pdbx_strand_id
1 'polypeptide(L)'
;MLNGTNAVLLQTILYLANTNTPNDTKWNHPSSEIESNTLYKVNSGEEGDERCYNGLGCYSINYPWTDVSRPVSNFPQTPEKVAPNYCLFTRKNPLQCQHLSYSIPSTIYKSYLIPTQRVYFIAHGFLEGGDRPWIRRLTAELLRRYDANVVVVDWGSGSEPPYTQAVANIRLVGTITALLIKAMSDQVGVKPEFCHMIGHSLGAHLSGYVGSNLKTNFGLTLGRITGLDPAEPHFSKTDPIVRLDPSDAIFVDIIHSDTNPFIQGGLGMEEPIGHLDFYPNGGADQPGCNENVMKYINEEKGSFFKGIRTFLGCDHVRSHEYFIESVNTQCNFLAVECESWEKFLAGDCFECESDKKNGTVCAHFGLTSVQSVHTSILQNWEKTDRSLVKLFTITGADWPYCRSLYRVSVDISNSTSSREHNGEIGEFEIQIQGNAGKTDSILLYREQYYKPGSTHRQVVAGSSVGSVNSAILRWTHHTTINFLSWRLKRATLHVKSVRVDSLDNKQTLYLCPKDEVIASGKPVLLQECSSVISSS
;
A
#
# COMPACT_ATOMS: atom_id res chain seq x y z
N MET A 1 2.91 8.60 -30.00
CA MET A 1 1.50 8.89 -30.35
C MET A 1 0.63 8.16 -29.34
N LEU A 2 0.25 8.84 -28.26
CA LEU A 2 -0.51 8.31 -27.13
C LEU A 2 -2.01 8.49 -27.42
N ASN A 3 -2.74 7.39 -27.52
CA ASN A 3 -4.16 7.40 -27.88
C ASN A 3 -5.03 7.71 -26.66
N GLY A 4 -5.72 8.85 -26.69
CA GLY A 4 -6.57 9.36 -25.61
C GLY A 4 -7.94 8.69 -25.51
N THR A 5 -7.97 7.45 -25.02
CA THR A 5 -9.23 6.72 -24.75
C THR A 5 -9.54 6.49 -23.26
N ASN A 6 -8.62 6.81 -22.34
CA ASN A 6 -8.79 6.49 -20.91
C ASN A 6 -9.87 7.34 -20.21
N ALA A 7 -10.11 8.58 -20.66
CA ALA A 7 -11.11 9.47 -20.07
C ALA A 7 -12.57 9.01 -20.29
N VAL A 8 -12.84 8.32 -21.40
CA VAL A 8 -14.19 7.83 -21.74
C VAL A 8 -14.52 6.55 -20.97
N LEU A 9 -13.52 5.72 -20.67
CA LEU A 9 -13.69 4.49 -19.90
C LEU A 9 -14.12 4.78 -18.45
N LEU A 10 -13.59 5.85 -17.83
CA LEU A 10 -13.85 6.23 -16.44
C LEU A 10 -15.30 6.70 -16.20
N GLN A 11 -15.82 7.58 -17.06
CA GLN A 11 -17.23 7.96 -17.00
C GLN A 11 -18.15 6.78 -17.31
N THR A 12 -17.72 5.87 -18.19
CA THR A 12 -18.46 4.65 -18.51
C THR A 12 -18.45 3.68 -17.33
N ILE A 13 -17.38 3.57 -16.54
CA ILE A 13 -17.33 2.70 -15.35
C ILE A 13 -18.18 3.26 -14.21
N LEU A 14 -18.13 4.57 -13.97
CA LEU A 14 -19.02 5.22 -12.99
C LEU A 14 -20.49 5.13 -13.44
N TYR A 15 -20.77 5.27 -14.73
CA TYR A 15 -22.10 5.10 -15.32
C TYR A 15 -22.61 3.65 -15.30
N LEU A 16 -21.74 2.68 -15.58
CA LEU A 16 -22.05 1.24 -15.53
C LEU A 16 -22.19 0.75 -14.08
N ALA A 17 -21.40 1.28 -13.15
CA ALA A 17 -21.61 1.05 -11.72
C ALA A 17 -22.96 1.63 -11.25
N ASN A 18 -23.45 2.70 -11.90
CA ASN A 18 -24.73 3.32 -11.60
C ASN A 18 -25.95 2.65 -12.29
N THR A 19 -25.74 1.69 -13.19
CA THR A 19 -26.81 1.05 -13.99
C THR A 19 -26.82 -0.46 -13.82
N ASN A 20 -27.36 -0.94 -12.69
CA ASN A 20 -27.85 -2.32 -12.58
C ASN A 20 -29.35 -2.34 -12.91
N THR A 21 -29.70 -2.58 -14.18
CA THR A 21 -31.04 -3.07 -14.54
C THR A 21 -30.91 -4.46 -15.17
N PRO A 22 -31.60 -5.49 -14.64
CA PRO A 22 -31.73 -6.75 -15.34
C PRO A 22 -32.77 -6.60 -16.46
N ASN A 23 -32.35 -6.88 -17.69
CA ASN A 23 -33.19 -7.10 -18.87
C ASN A 23 -34.25 -6.03 -19.17
N ASP A 24 -33.93 -5.05 -20.04
CA ASP A 24 -34.95 -4.53 -20.94
C ASP A 24 -34.34 -4.10 -22.29
N THR A 25 -34.52 -4.94 -23.31
CA THR A 25 -34.21 -4.62 -24.70
C THR A 25 -35.33 -3.78 -25.29
N LYS A 26 -35.34 -2.47 -25.03
CA LYS A 26 -36.11 -1.50 -25.84
C LYS A 26 -35.36 -0.18 -25.95
N TRP A 27 -34.70 -0.01 -27.10
CA TRP A 27 -34.15 1.27 -27.54
C TRP A 27 -35.29 2.18 -27.98
N ASN A 28 -35.57 3.24 -27.20
CA ASN A 28 -36.32 4.40 -27.66
C ASN A 28 -35.37 5.61 -27.73
N HIS A 29 -35.31 6.23 -28.91
CA HIS A 29 -34.56 7.47 -29.13
C HIS A 29 -35.16 8.63 -28.31
N PRO A 30 -34.34 9.45 -27.62
CA PRO A 30 -34.79 10.75 -27.15
C PRO A 30 -34.43 11.83 -28.17
N SER A 31 -35.45 12.61 -28.50
CA SER A 31 -35.41 13.88 -29.23
C SER A 31 -34.57 14.94 -28.50
N SER A 32 -34.03 15.85 -29.31
CA SER A 32 -33.23 17.00 -28.95
C SER A 32 -33.95 18.00 -28.03
N GLU A 33 -33.43 18.19 -26.82
CA GLU A 33 -33.52 19.46 -26.09
C GLU A 33 -32.22 19.63 -25.30
N ILE A 34 -31.42 20.60 -25.72
CA ILE A 34 -30.18 21.02 -25.06
C ILE A 34 -30.61 21.95 -23.92
N GLU A 35 -30.79 21.41 -22.71
CA GLU A 35 -30.87 22.23 -21.50
C GLU A 35 -29.48 22.37 -20.88
N SER A 36 -29.13 23.64 -20.67
CA SER A 36 -27.86 24.13 -20.16
C SER A 36 -27.40 23.47 -18.85
N ASN A 37 -26.18 22.93 -18.89
CA ASN A 37 -25.39 22.50 -17.74
C ASN A 37 -25.33 23.58 -16.64
N THR A 38 -25.95 23.29 -15.50
CA THR A 38 -25.53 23.81 -14.19
C THR A 38 -25.34 22.63 -13.25
N LEU A 39 -24.06 22.30 -13.00
CA LEU A 39 -23.60 21.19 -12.20
C LEU A 39 -23.70 21.47 -10.69
N TYR A 40 -24.89 21.87 -10.21
CA TYR A 40 -25.20 22.04 -8.79
C TYR A 40 -26.68 21.69 -8.56
N LYS A 41 -27.04 20.41 -8.67
CA LYS A 41 -28.31 19.93 -8.11
C LYS A 41 -28.07 19.54 -6.65
N VAL A 42 -28.26 20.52 -5.77
CA VAL A 42 -28.62 20.25 -4.38
C VAL A 42 -29.99 19.56 -4.43
N ASN A 43 -30.04 18.28 -4.08
CA ASN A 43 -31.31 17.62 -3.79
C ASN A 43 -31.79 18.14 -2.42
N SER A 44 -32.32 19.36 -2.38
CA SER A 44 -33.15 19.82 -1.27
C SER A 44 -34.51 19.15 -1.40
N GLY A 45 -34.55 17.85 -1.11
CA GLY A 45 -35.79 17.16 -0.78
C GLY A 45 -36.23 17.58 0.62
N GLU A 46 -37.50 17.39 0.95
CA GLU A 46 -38.20 17.86 2.17
C GLU A 46 -37.65 17.36 3.52
N GLU A 47 -36.48 16.72 3.57
CA GLU A 47 -35.77 16.38 4.80
C GLU A 47 -34.78 17.51 5.14
N GLY A 48 -34.79 17.97 6.40
CA GLY A 48 -33.83 18.97 6.87
C GLY A 48 -32.37 18.52 6.72
N ASP A 49 -31.42 19.42 6.97
CA ASP A 49 -29.97 19.22 6.74
C ASP A 49 -29.31 18.08 7.56
N GLU A 50 -30.09 17.35 8.35
CA GLU A 50 -29.68 16.28 9.23
C GLU A 50 -30.74 15.17 9.31
N ARG A 51 -30.28 13.91 9.31
CA ARG A 51 -31.13 12.74 9.53
C ARG A 51 -30.66 11.96 10.75
N CYS A 52 -31.56 11.69 11.69
CA CYS A 52 -31.28 10.96 12.92
C CYS A 52 -31.79 9.52 12.88
N TYR A 53 -31.00 8.61 13.45
CA TYR A 53 -31.38 7.22 13.66
C TYR A 53 -31.38 6.91 15.16
N ASN A 54 -32.44 6.29 15.65
CA ASN A 54 -32.63 6.05 17.09
C ASN A 54 -31.43 5.26 17.68
N GLY A 55 -30.77 5.83 18.69
CA GLY A 55 -29.59 5.24 19.33
C GLY A 55 -28.30 5.25 18.49
N LEU A 56 -28.32 5.80 17.27
CA LEU A 56 -27.18 5.81 16.32
C LEU A 56 -26.76 7.23 15.91
N GLY A 57 -27.31 8.25 16.58
CA GLY A 57 -26.97 9.65 16.36
C GLY A 57 -27.61 10.26 15.12
N CYS A 58 -27.14 11.45 14.77
CA CYS A 58 -27.63 12.24 13.66
C CYS A 58 -26.52 12.51 12.64
N TYR A 59 -26.90 12.52 11.37
CA TYR A 59 -25.99 12.59 10.24
C TYR A 59 -26.35 13.80 9.40
N SER A 60 -25.53 14.84 9.48
CA SER A 60 -25.66 16.00 8.61
C SER A 60 -25.03 15.75 7.23
N ILE A 61 -25.56 16.42 6.22
CA ILE A 61 -24.96 16.55 4.89
C ILE A 61 -24.29 17.93 4.68
N ASN A 62 -24.37 18.85 5.64
CA ASN A 62 -23.70 20.14 5.57
C ASN A 62 -22.18 20.00 5.69
N TYR A 63 -21.44 21.08 5.39
CA TYR A 63 -19.99 21.15 5.62
C TYR A 63 -19.62 20.59 7.00
N PRO A 64 -18.57 19.74 7.12
CA PRO A 64 -17.62 19.33 6.06
C PRO A 64 -18.07 18.12 5.23
N TRP A 65 -19.27 17.57 5.44
CA TRP A 65 -19.77 16.39 4.72
C TRP A 65 -20.16 16.66 3.28
N THR A 66 -20.39 17.92 2.92
CA THR A 66 -20.43 18.43 1.55
C THR A 66 -19.38 19.52 1.42
N ASP A 67 -18.52 19.39 0.42
CA ASP A 67 -17.42 20.31 0.11
C ASP A 67 -17.06 20.22 -1.38
N VAL A 68 -16.16 21.07 -1.88
CA VAL A 68 -15.64 21.00 -3.26
C VAL A 68 -15.02 19.63 -3.60
N SER A 69 -14.40 18.98 -2.61
CA SER A 69 -13.82 17.62 -2.72
C SER A 69 -14.89 16.51 -2.66
N ARG A 70 -16.11 16.85 -2.23
CA ARG A 70 -17.25 15.96 -2.00
C ARG A 70 -18.55 16.66 -2.41
N PRO A 71 -18.76 16.90 -3.72
CA PRO A 71 -19.87 17.74 -4.19
C PRO A 71 -21.25 17.06 -4.06
N VAL A 72 -21.26 15.72 -3.93
CA VAL A 72 -22.48 14.93 -3.71
C VAL A 72 -22.37 14.25 -2.35
N SER A 73 -23.25 14.64 -1.43
CA SER A 73 -23.37 14.00 -0.12
C SER A 73 -24.78 13.49 0.07
N ASN A 74 -24.89 12.28 0.59
CA ASN A 74 -26.15 11.63 0.90
C ASN A 74 -26.22 11.41 2.40
N PHE A 75 -27.43 11.31 2.94
CA PHE A 75 -27.62 10.67 4.23
C PHE A 75 -27.24 9.19 4.11
N PRO A 76 -26.68 8.57 5.17
CA PRO A 76 -26.58 7.12 5.23
C PRO A 76 -27.98 6.51 5.02
N GLN A 77 -28.07 5.34 4.41
CA GLN A 77 -29.31 4.57 4.37
C GLN A 77 -29.72 4.11 5.77
N THR A 78 -30.96 3.63 5.91
CA THR A 78 -31.46 3.18 7.22
C THR A 78 -30.63 2.01 7.76
N PRO A 79 -30.52 1.84 9.09
CA PRO A 79 -29.78 0.74 9.70
C PRO A 79 -30.21 -0.64 9.20
N GLU A 80 -31.49 -0.83 8.88
CA GLU A 80 -32.04 -2.08 8.37
C GLU A 80 -31.61 -2.36 6.93
N LYS A 81 -31.34 -1.31 6.14
CA LYS A 81 -30.87 -1.44 4.76
C LYS A 81 -29.36 -1.65 4.69
N VAL A 82 -28.59 -0.96 5.54
CA VAL A 82 -27.14 -1.13 5.61
C VAL A 82 -26.77 -2.45 6.31
N ALA A 83 -27.46 -2.76 7.42
CA ALA A 83 -27.43 -4.01 8.18
C ALA A 83 -26.06 -4.70 8.25
N PRO A 84 -25.02 -4.05 8.82
CA PRO A 84 -23.70 -4.66 8.90
C PRO A 84 -23.74 -5.91 9.80
N ASN A 85 -23.14 -7.00 9.31
CA ASN A 85 -23.00 -8.27 10.00
C ASN A 85 -21.59 -8.40 10.61
N TYR A 86 -21.51 -8.87 11.84
CA TYR A 86 -20.24 -9.03 12.55
C TYR A 86 -19.96 -10.50 12.80
N CYS A 87 -19.00 -11.06 12.07
CA CYS A 87 -18.65 -12.47 12.15
C CYS A 87 -17.38 -12.67 12.98
N LEU A 88 -17.52 -13.28 14.16
CA LEU A 88 -16.39 -13.68 15.00
C LEU A 88 -15.82 -15.03 14.57
N PHE A 89 -14.50 -15.05 14.40
CA PHE A 89 -13.67 -16.23 14.22
C PHE A 89 -12.59 -16.27 15.30
N THR A 90 -12.39 -17.44 15.86
CA THR A 90 -11.30 -17.76 16.80
C THR A 90 -10.69 -19.10 16.40
N ARG A 91 -9.62 -19.54 17.08
CA ARG A 91 -9.09 -20.90 16.89
C ARG A 91 -10.11 -22.01 17.19
N LYS A 92 -11.16 -21.74 17.97
CA LYS A 92 -12.24 -22.70 18.25
C LYS A 92 -13.26 -22.83 17.10
N ASN A 93 -13.42 -21.78 16.29
CA ASN A 93 -14.37 -21.72 15.18
C ASN A 93 -13.74 -21.06 13.94
N PRO A 94 -12.60 -21.55 13.43
CA PRO A 94 -11.83 -20.84 12.40
C PRO A 94 -12.54 -20.73 11.05
N LEU A 95 -13.58 -21.56 10.81
CA LEU A 95 -14.34 -21.61 9.57
C LEU A 95 -15.82 -21.25 9.72
N GLN A 96 -16.32 -21.15 10.96
CA GLN A 96 -17.74 -20.96 11.24
C GLN A 96 -17.95 -19.63 11.95
N CYS A 97 -18.65 -18.72 11.29
CA CYS A 97 -19.01 -17.43 11.87
C CYS A 97 -19.87 -17.58 13.13
N GLN A 98 -19.49 -16.89 14.21
CA GLN A 98 -20.38 -16.57 15.31
C GLN A 98 -20.80 -15.10 15.20
N HIS A 99 -22.10 -14.86 14.97
CA HIS A 99 -22.62 -13.52 14.83
C HIS A 99 -22.58 -12.77 16.16
N LEU A 100 -21.97 -11.59 16.17
CA LEU A 100 -21.98 -10.65 17.28
C LEU A 100 -22.98 -9.52 17.02
N SER A 101 -23.66 -9.08 18.07
CA SER A 101 -24.57 -7.94 18.02
C SER A 101 -24.47 -7.10 19.28
N TYR A 102 -24.32 -5.79 19.10
CA TYR A 102 -24.33 -4.82 20.21
C TYR A 102 -25.70 -4.74 20.89
N SER A 103 -26.80 -5.02 20.17
CA SER A 103 -28.17 -4.96 20.69
C SER A 103 -28.62 -6.26 21.37
N ILE A 104 -27.88 -7.35 21.17
CA ILE A 104 -28.17 -8.66 21.79
C ILE A 104 -26.93 -9.13 22.58
N PRO A 105 -26.74 -8.66 23.82
CA PRO A 105 -25.54 -8.93 24.62
C PRO A 105 -25.16 -10.41 24.75
N SER A 106 -26.14 -11.32 24.73
CA SER A 106 -25.90 -12.76 24.79
C SER A 106 -25.09 -13.31 23.62
N THR A 107 -25.11 -12.63 22.46
CA THR A 107 -24.25 -13.00 21.33
C THR A 107 -22.77 -12.78 21.65
N ILE A 108 -22.44 -11.83 22.53
CA ILE A 108 -21.06 -11.53 22.94
C ILE A 108 -20.62 -12.50 24.04
N TYR A 109 -21.29 -12.52 25.19
CA TYR A 109 -20.80 -13.28 26.36
C TYR A 109 -20.95 -14.80 26.24
N LYS A 110 -21.74 -15.32 25.28
CA LYS A 110 -21.82 -16.77 24.97
C LYS A 110 -20.94 -17.19 23.78
N SER A 111 -20.30 -16.25 23.10
CA SER A 111 -19.42 -16.56 21.97
C SER A 111 -18.09 -17.18 22.44
N TYR A 112 -17.24 -17.55 21.49
CA TYR A 112 -15.87 -17.98 21.77
C TYR A 112 -14.89 -16.81 21.95
N LEU A 113 -15.37 -15.57 22.04
CA LEU A 113 -14.52 -14.41 22.24
C LEU A 113 -13.71 -14.55 23.53
N ILE A 114 -12.41 -14.28 23.45
CA ILE A 114 -11.47 -14.29 24.58
C ILE A 114 -11.10 -12.85 24.92
N PRO A 115 -11.65 -12.24 25.98
CA PRO A 115 -11.53 -10.80 26.22
C PRO A 115 -10.12 -10.30 26.51
N THR A 116 -9.24 -11.17 26.99
CA THR A 116 -7.85 -10.86 27.31
C THR A 116 -6.93 -10.89 26.08
N GLN A 117 -7.43 -11.34 24.93
CA GLN A 117 -6.66 -11.43 23.68
C GLN A 117 -6.97 -10.25 22.75
N ARG A 118 -6.06 -9.99 21.82
CA ARG A 118 -6.28 -8.97 20.77
C ARG A 118 -7.51 -9.28 19.94
N VAL A 119 -8.18 -8.21 19.50
CA VAL A 119 -9.32 -8.30 18.57
C VAL A 119 -8.96 -7.59 17.28
N TYR A 120 -8.86 -8.34 16.20
CA TYR A 120 -8.64 -7.81 14.86
C TYR A 120 -9.98 -7.66 14.17
N PHE A 121 -10.32 -6.44 13.75
CA PHE A 121 -11.49 -6.18 12.92
C PHE A 121 -11.04 -6.04 11.47
N ILE A 122 -11.71 -6.73 10.54
CA ILE A 122 -11.40 -6.64 9.10
C ILE A 122 -12.59 -6.02 8.39
N ALA A 123 -12.39 -4.85 7.77
CA ALA A 123 -13.42 -4.10 7.05
C ALA A 123 -13.09 -4.00 5.56
N HIS A 124 -14.02 -4.46 4.71
CA HIS A 124 -13.87 -4.46 3.26
C HIS A 124 -14.25 -3.13 2.61
N GLY A 125 -14.04 -3.02 1.29
CA GLY A 125 -14.31 -1.82 0.49
C GLY A 125 -15.65 -1.79 -0.25
N PHE A 126 -15.72 -0.90 -1.25
CA PHE A 126 -16.84 -0.76 -2.18
C PHE A 126 -17.01 -2.03 -3.04
N LEU A 127 -18.25 -2.45 -3.33
CA LEU A 127 -18.56 -3.66 -4.12
C LEU A 127 -17.97 -4.97 -3.54
N GLU A 128 -17.75 -5.01 -2.23
CA GLU A 128 -17.23 -6.17 -1.51
C GLU A 128 -18.20 -6.67 -0.44
N GLY A 129 -17.88 -7.82 0.16
CA GLY A 129 -18.61 -8.41 1.27
C GLY A 129 -17.62 -9.11 2.20
N GLY A 130 -18.09 -9.53 3.37
CA GLY A 130 -17.24 -10.16 4.39
C GLY A 130 -16.67 -11.55 4.01
N ASP A 131 -17.14 -12.17 2.94
CA ASP A 131 -16.75 -13.53 2.52
C ASP A 131 -15.62 -13.56 1.48
N ARG A 132 -15.04 -12.40 1.14
CA ARG A 132 -13.97 -12.28 0.13
C ARG A 132 -12.76 -13.17 0.44
N PRO A 133 -12.11 -13.78 -0.57
CA PRO A 133 -10.98 -14.68 -0.34
C PRO A 133 -9.83 -14.06 0.47
N TRP A 134 -9.51 -12.79 0.25
CA TRP A 134 -8.44 -12.09 0.98
C TRP A 134 -8.76 -11.96 2.48
N ILE A 135 -10.02 -11.72 2.84
CA ILE A 135 -10.47 -11.66 4.25
C ILE A 135 -10.28 -13.02 4.90
N ARG A 136 -10.76 -14.08 4.25
CA ARG A 136 -10.62 -15.47 4.76
C ARG A 136 -9.15 -15.83 4.95
N ARG A 137 -8.29 -15.46 3.99
CA ARG A 137 -6.84 -15.67 4.07
C ARG A 137 -6.23 -14.88 5.22
N LEU A 138 -6.56 -13.60 5.37
CA LEU A 138 -6.06 -12.76 6.47
C LEU A 138 -6.51 -13.30 7.84
N THR A 139 -7.78 -13.67 7.99
CA THR A 139 -8.32 -14.32 9.20
C THR A 139 -7.51 -15.58 9.53
N ALA A 140 -7.27 -16.44 8.56
CA ALA A 140 -6.50 -17.67 8.76
C ALA A 140 -5.05 -17.38 9.19
N GLU A 141 -4.36 -16.43 8.54
CA GLU A 141 -2.98 -16.08 8.90
C GLU A 141 -2.88 -15.44 10.29
N LEU A 142 -3.84 -14.60 10.68
CA LEU A 142 -3.90 -13.99 12.01
C LEU A 142 -4.13 -15.05 13.10
N LEU A 143 -5.08 -15.97 12.90
CA LEU A 143 -5.35 -17.06 13.85
C LEU A 143 -4.20 -18.08 13.89
N ARG A 144 -3.44 -18.23 12.80
CA ARG A 144 -2.23 -19.04 12.78
C ARG A 144 -1.12 -18.41 13.62
N ARG A 145 -0.91 -17.09 13.50
CA ARG A 145 0.13 -16.37 14.25
C ARG A 145 -0.19 -16.21 15.73
N TYR A 146 -1.42 -15.82 16.06
CA TYR A 146 -1.81 -15.45 17.42
C TYR A 146 -3.04 -16.24 17.88
N ASP A 147 -3.16 -16.44 19.19
CA ASP A 147 -4.43 -16.82 19.81
C ASP A 147 -5.25 -15.55 19.98
N ALA A 148 -6.00 -15.16 18.95
CA ALA A 148 -6.70 -13.89 18.86
C ALA A 148 -8.16 -14.05 18.45
N ASN A 149 -8.90 -12.96 18.58
CA ASN A 149 -10.26 -12.83 18.05
C ASN A 149 -10.19 -12.10 16.72
N VAL A 150 -10.83 -12.61 15.67
CA VAL A 150 -10.96 -11.92 14.39
C VAL A 150 -12.43 -11.67 14.13
N VAL A 151 -12.83 -10.41 13.96
CA VAL A 151 -14.21 -9.99 13.67
C VAL A 151 -14.25 -9.39 12.27
N VAL A 152 -14.95 -10.05 11.35
CA VAL A 152 -15.19 -9.48 10.03
C VAL A 152 -16.37 -8.52 10.11
N VAL A 153 -16.16 -7.28 9.66
CA VAL A 153 -17.20 -6.24 9.51
C VAL A 153 -17.74 -6.34 8.09
N ASP A 154 -18.80 -7.12 7.93
CA ASP A 154 -19.46 -7.34 6.65
C ASP A 154 -20.59 -6.32 6.46
N TRP A 155 -20.34 -5.30 5.63
CA TRP A 155 -21.30 -4.26 5.30
C TRP A 155 -21.69 -4.32 3.82
N GLY A 156 -21.66 -5.52 3.23
CA GLY A 156 -21.89 -5.75 1.80
C GLY A 156 -23.12 -5.03 1.25
N SER A 157 -24.26 -5.13 1.93
CA SER A 157 -25.52 -4.45 1.55
C SER A 157 -25.42 -2.92 1.51
N GLY A 158 -24.55 -2.33 2.34
CA GLY A 158 -24.28 -0.90 2.34
C GLY A 158 -23.17 -0.46 1.39
N SER A 159 -22.42 -1.40 0.81
CA SER A 159 -21.25 -1.16 -0.06
C SER A 159 -21.57 -1.17 -1.55
N GLU A 160 -22.82 -1.43 -1.90
CA GLU A 160 -23.32 -1.46 -3.28
C GLU A 160 -23.42 -0.05 -3.89
N PRO A 161 -23.50 0.08 -5.22
CA PRO A 161 -23.68 1.36 -5.87
C PRO A 161 -24.98 2.07 -5.46
N PRO A 162 -25.03 3.41 -5.59
CA PRO A 162 -23.98 4.28 -6.11
C PRO A 162 -22.85 4.52 -5.09
N TYR A 163 -21.63 4.79 -5.59
CA TYR A 163 -20.44 5.03 -4.75
C TYR A 163 -20.71 6.11 -3.67
N THR A 164 -21.33 7.22 -4.04
CA THR A 164 -21.65 8.32 -3.12
C THR A 164 -22.59 7.90 -1.98
N GLN A 165 -23.42 6.86 -2.17
CA GLN A 165 -24.25 6.29 -1.11
C GLN A 165 -23.43 5.36 -0.21
N ALA A 166 -22.55 4.52 -0.76
CA ALA A 166 -21.64 3.70 0.03
C ALA A 166 -20.73 4.54 0.92
N VAL A 167 -20.21 5.65 0.39
CA VAL A 167 -19.42 6.66 1.13
C VAL A 167 -20.24 7.30 2.26
N ALA A 168 -21.55 7.48 2.11
CA ALA A 168 -22.40 7.92 3.22
C ALA A 168 -22.65 6.79 4.25
N ASN A 169 -22.88 5.58 3.77
CA ASN A 169 -23.21 4.41 4.61
C ASN A 169 -22.08 4.06 5.58
N ILE A 170 -20.81 4.20 5.19
CA ILE A 170 -19.68 3.89 6.09
C ILE A 170 -19.67 4.73 7.38
N ARG A 171 -20.27 5.94 7.38
CA ARG A 171 -20.45 6.75 8.60
C ARG A 171 -21.31 6.01 9.62
N LEU A 172 -22.43 5.45 9.16
CA LEU A 172 -23.35 4.67 10.00
C LEU A 172 -22.72 3.34 10.43
N VAL A 173 -22.01 2.65 9.53
CA VAL A 173 -21.32 1.40 9.86
C VAL A 173 -20.23 1.63 10.92
N GLY A 174 -19.50 2.74 10.83
CA GLY A 174 -18.52 3.16 11.84
C GLY A 174 -19.15 3.32 13.22
N THR A 175 -20.30 4.00 13.31
CA THR A 175 -21.06 4.15 14.56
C THR A 175 -21.51 2.81 15.14
N ILE A 176 -22.09 1.94 14.30
CA ILE A 176 -22.57 0.62 14.75
C ILE A 176 -21.40 -0.26 15.22
N THR A 177 -20.26 -0.20 14.53
CA THR A 177 -19.05 -0.97 14.90
C THR A 177 -18.46 -0.46 16.21
N ALA A 178 -18.43 0.87 16.44
CA ALA A 178 -18.01 1.46 17.70
C ALA A 178 -18.92 1.02 18.88
N LEU A 179 -20.24 0.95 18.66
CA LEU A 179 -21.20 0.41 19.63
C LEU A 179 -20.95 -1.06 19.94
N LEU A 180 -20.58 -1.87 18.93
CA LEU A 180 -20.19 -3.27 19.17
C LEU A 180 -18.94 -3.37 20.04
N ILE A 181 -17.90 -2.60 19.75
CA ILE A 181 -16.67 -2.57 20.56
C ILE A 181 -16.98 -2.12 21.99
N LYS A 182 -17.84 -1.10 22.16
CA LYS A 182 -18.32 -0.66 23.48
C LYS A 182 -19.06 -1.77 24.21
N ALA A 183 -19.97 -2.47 23.55
CA ALA A 183 -20.70 -3.60 24.13
C ALA A 183 -19.75 -4.75 24.51
N MET A 184 -18.73 -5.04 23.69
CA MET A 184 -17.70 -6.03 24.04
C MET A 184 -16.90 -5.63 25.29
N SER A 185 -16.60 -4.34 25.45
CA SER A 185 -15.97 -3.81 26.66
C SER A 185 -16.88 -4.00 27.88
N ASP A 186 -18.15 -3.60 27.78
CA ASP A 186 -19.08 -3.63 28.91
C ASP A 186 -19.45 -5.05 29.35
N GLN A 187 -19.65 -5.95 28.39
CA GLN A 187 -20.18 -7.28 28.67
C GLN A 187 -19.12 -8.27 29.13
N VAL A 188 -17.90 -8.15 28.59
CA VAL A 188 -16.85 -9.16 28.80
C VAL A 188 -15.46 -8.57 29.06
N GLY A 189 -15.31 -7.25 29.09
CA GLY A 189 -14.06 -6.58 29.48
C GLY A 189 -13.02 -6.47 28.36
N VAL A 190 -13.42 -6.52 27.09
CA VAL A 190 -12.52 -6.22 25.96
C VAL A 190 -12.06 -4.78 26.05
N LYS A 191 -10.74 -4.55 26.07
CA LYS A 191 -10.20 -3.20 26.06
C LYS A 191 -10.05 -2.67 24.63
N PRO A 192 -10.60 -1.48 24.30
CA PRO A 192 -10.44 -0.86 22.97
C PRO A 192 -8.98 -0.66 22.53
N GLU A 193 -8.07 -0.45 23.49
CA GLU A 193 -6.61 -0.37 23.25
C GLU A 193 -6.00 -1.67 22.68
N PHE A 194 -6.70 -2.82 22.81
CA PHE A 194 -6.30 -4.11 22.24
C PHE A 194 -7.05 -4.46 20.94
N CYS A 195 -7.89 -3.55 20.45
CA CYS A 195 -8.55 -3.69 19.16
C CYS A 195 -7.68 -3.09 18.05
N HIS A 196 -7.60 -3.81 16.93
CA HIS A 196 -6.90 -3.39 15.71
C HIS A 196 -7.87 -3.46 14.53
N MET A 197 -8.26 -2.31 13.99
CA MET A 197 -9.03 -2.22 12.75
C MET A 197 -8.10 -2.34 11.54
N ILE A 198 -8.43 -3.21 10.59
CA ILE A 198 -7.72 -3.38 9.32
C ILE A 198 -8.76 -3.14 8.22
N GLY A 199 -8.68 -1.98 7.57
CA GLY A 199 -9.67 -1.53 6.60
C GLY A 199 -9.09 -1.35 5.21
N HIS A 200 -9.71 -1.93 4.19
CA HIS A 200 -9.31 -1.75 2.78
C HIS A 200 -10.24 -0.78 2.05
N SER A 201 -9.69 0.11 1.22
CA SER A 201 -10.49 1.05 0.41
C SER A 201 -11.41 1.92 1.30
N LEU A 202 -12.72 1.94 1.04
CA LEU A 202 -13.71 2.58 1.93
C LEU A 202 -13.70 2.04 3.38
N GLY A 203 -13.28 0.79 3.57
CA GLY A 203 -13.11 0.18 4.89
C GLY A 203 -12.04 0.86 5.76
N ALA A 204 -11.06 1.54 5.14
CA ALA A 204 -10.07 2.33 5.87
C ALA A 204 -10.72 3.56 6.54
N HIS A 205 -11.55 4.30 5.80
CA HIS A 205 -12.28 5.45 6.34
C HIS A 205 -13.38 5.03 7.32
N LEU A 206 -14.04 3.90 7.08
CA LEU A 206 -14.93 3.26 8.05
C LEU A 206 -14.19 3.07 9.39
N SER A 207 -12.96 2.55 9.34
CA SER A 207 -12.14 2.33 10.54
C SER A 207 -11.81 3.63 11.28
N GLY A 208 -11.57 4.73 10.55
CA GLY A 208 -11.44 6.08 11.13
C GLY A 208 -12.70 6.50 11.89
N TYR A 209 -13.88 6.34 11.28
CA TYR A 209 -15.14 6.63 11.96
C TYR A 209 -15.37 5.76 13.20
N VAL A 210 -14.90 4.51 13.24
CA VAL A 210 -14.95 3.68 14.46
C VAL A 210 -14.14 4.33 15.57
N GLY A 211 -12.89 4.71 15.27
CA GLY A 211 -11.98 5.37 16.21
C GLY A 211 -12.56 6.69 16.75
N SER A 212 -13.00 7.55 15.83
CA SER A 212 -13.63 8.83 16.16
C SER A 212 -14.88 8.66 17.04
N ASN A 213 -15.79 7.74 16.70
CA ASN A 213 -16.98 7.48 17.51
C ASN A 213 -16.65 6.91 18.90
N LEU A 214 -15.65 6.02 19.02
CA LEU A 214 -15.19 5.52 20.31
C LEU A 214 -14.71 6.66 21.22
N LYS A 215 -13.91 7.56 20.64
CA LYS A 215 -13.32 8.69 21.36
C LYS A 215 -14.36 9.72 21.78
N THR A 216 -15.20 10.15 20.83
CA THR A 216 -16.16 11.25 21.02
C THR A 216 -17.39 10.84 21.83
N ASN A 217 -17.94 9.66 21.58
CA ASN A 217 -19.20 9.24 22.21
C ASN A 217 -18.98 8.45 23.51
N PHE A 218 -17.83 7.78 23.68
CA PHE A 218 -17.59 6.89 24.81
C PHE A 218 -16.32 7.20 25.62
N GLY A 219 -15.50 8.17 25.19
CA GLY A 219 -14.24 8.49 25.87
C GLY A 219 -13.22 7.34 25.81
N LEU A 220 -13.32 6.48 24.79
CA LEU A 220 -12.47 5.29 24.61
C LEU A 220 -11.53 5.49 23.42
N THR A 221 -10.28 5.06 23.54
CA THR A 221 -9.30 5.17 22.45
C THR A 221 -9.05 3.80 21.82
N LEU A 222 -9.20 3.72 20.50
CA LEU A 222 -8.90 2.51 19.73
C LEU A 222 -7.39 2.25 19.68
N GLY A 223 -6.97 0.99 19.80
CA GLY A 223 -5.56 0.62 19.83
C GLY A 223 -4.81 0.89 18.53
N ARG A 224 -5.30 0.36 17.41
CA ARG A 224 -4.64 0.55 16.10
C ARG A 224 -5.62 0.58 14.96
N ILE A 225 -5.33 1.38 13.94
CA ILE A 225 -5.94 1.29 12.61
C ILE A 225 -4.82 1.02 11.59
N THR A 226 -5.03 0.05 10.70
CA THR A 226 -4.26 -0.06 9.47
C THR A 226 -5.16 0.22 8.28
N GLY A 227 -4.82 1.26 7.52
CA GLY A 227 -5.49 1.59 6.25
C GLY A 227 -4.78 0.90 5.09
N LEU A 228 -5.49 0.04 4.37
CA LEU A 228 -5.01 -0.66 3.18
C LEU A 228 -5.56 0.07 1.96
N ASP A 229 -4.71 0.90 1.36
CA ASP A 229 -5.00 1.77 0.23
C ASP A 229 -6.33 2.55 0.37
N PRO A 230 -6.41 3.52 1.32
CA PRO A 230 -7.61 4.29 1.57
C PRO A 230 -8.10 5.01 0.29
N ALA A 231 -9.40 4.98 0.04
CA ALA A 231 -9.97 5.48 -1.22
C ALA A 231 -9.81 7.01 -1.39
N GLU A 232 -9.36 7.47 -2.55
CA GLU A 232 -9.23 8.90 -2.86
C GLU A 232 -10.58 9.63 -2.98
N PRO A 233 -11.55 9.14 -3.79
CA PRO A 233 -12.72 9.95 -4.14
C PRO A 233 -13.62 10.19 -2.92
N HIS A 234 -13.98 11.46 -2.69
CA HIS A 234 -14.77 11.95 -1.53
C HIS A 234 -14.03 12.00 -0.18
N PHE A 235 -12.71 11.77 -0.14
CA PHE A 235 -11.89 11.82 1.09
C PHE A 235 -10.57 12.60 0.95
N SER A 236 -9.92 12.57 -0.21
CA SER A 236 -8.70 13.35 -0.44
C SER A 236 -8.98 14.84 -0.24
N LYS A 237 -8.08 15.53 0.48
CA LYS A 237 -8.17 16.97 0.81
C LYS A 237 -9.40 17.39 1.61
N THR A 238 -10.15 16.45 2.20
CA THR A 238 -11.27 16.78 3.09
C THR A 238 -10.77 17.12 4.49
N ASP A 239 -11.66 17.73 5.28
CA ASP A 239 -11.49 17.84 6.74
C ASP A 239 -11.18 16.46 7.37
N PRO A 240 -10.27 16.37 8.35
CA PRO A 240 -9.94 15.13 9.03
C PRO A 240 -11.16 14.35 9.55
N ILE A 241 -12.23 15.03 9.99
CA ILE A 241 -13.45 14.35 10.48
C ILE A 241 -14.16 13.51 9.40
N VAL A 242 -13.89 13.78 8.12
CA VAL A 242 -14.53 13.11 6.98
C VAL A 242 -13.75 11.86 6.55
N ARG A 243 -12.49 11.71 6.96
CA ARG A 243 -11.60 10.63 6.50
C ARG A 243 -10.89 9.93 7.67
N LEU A 244 -9.98 9.01 7.33
CA LEU A 244 -9.08 8.42 8.31
C LEU A 244 -7.98 9.45 8.63
N ASP A 245 -7.62 9.54 9.90
CA ASP A 245 -6.62 10.49 10.43
C ASP A 245 -5.81 9.86 11.59
N PRO A 246 -4.56 10.31 11.86
CA PRO A 246 -3.77 9.75 12.96
C PRO A 246 -4.46 9.85 14.33
N SER A 247 -5.36 10.81 14.53
CA SER A 247 -6.07 11.01 15.80
C SER A 247 -7.18 10.00 16.12
N ASP A 248 -7.52 9.11 15.17
CA ASP A 248 -8.58 8.10 15.30
C ASP A 248 -8.17 6.88 16.15
N ALA A 249 -6.88 6.64 16.37
CA ALA A 249 -6.37 5.55 17.21
C ALA A 249 -5.04 5.91 17.89
N ILE A 250 -4.58 5.09 18.84
CA ILE A 250 -3.25 5.22 19.46
C ILE A 250 -2.16 5.12 18.39
N PHE A 251 -2.36 4.27 17.39
CA PHE A 251 -1.45 4.12 16.25
C PHE A 251 -2.23 3.90 14.95
N VAL A 252 -1.77 4.54 13.88
CA VAL A 252 -2.40 4.50 12.55
C VAL A 252 -1.30 4.30 11.54
N ASP A 253 -1.38 3.25 10.74
CA ASP A 253 -0.41 2.99 9.69
C ASP A 253 -1.10 2.68 8.36
N ILE A 254 -0.58 3.25 7.27
CA ILE A 254 -1.23 3.22 5.96
C ILE A 254 -0.33 2.53 4.95
N ILE A 255 -0.91 1.70 4.09
CA ILE A 255 -0.22 1.14 2.92
C ILE A 255 -0.88 1.74 1.68
N HIS A 256 -0.13 2.55 0.94
CA HIS A 256 -0.54 3.17 -0.32
C HIS A 256 -0.05 2.31 -1.48
N SER A 257 -0.94 1.80 -2.32
CA SER A 257 -0.56 0.96 -3.44
C SER A 257 -1.14 1.37 -4.79
N ASP A 258 -2.10 2.31 -4.83
CA ASP A 258 -2.67 2.84 -6.06
C ASP A 258 -2.92 4.35 -5.99
N THR A 259 -1.85 5.14 -5.77
CA THR A 259 -1.93 6.60 -5.60
C THR A 259 -1.99 7.38 -6.91
N ASN A 260 -2.14 6.72 -8.06
CA ASN A 260 -2.32 7.43 -9.32
C ASN A 260 -3.57 8.31 -9.23
N PRO A 261 -3.57 9.53 -9.81
CA PRO A 261 -4.75 10.39 -9.73
C PRO A 261 -6.00 9.66 -10.23
N PHE A 262 -7.15 9.83 -9.57
CA PHE A 262 -8.39 9.15 -9.95
C PHE A 262 -8.75 9.27 -11.45
N ILE A 263 -8.45 10.42 -12.07
CA ILE A 263 -8.67 10.65 -13.51
C ILE A 263 -7.82 9.74 -14.43
N GLN A 264 -6.75 9.16 -13.91
CA GLN A 264 -5.86 8.20 -14.57
C GLN A 264 -6.19 6.74 -14.22
N GLY A 265 -7.19 6.52 -13.35
CA GLY A 265 -7.68 5.19 -12.98
C GLY A 265 -7.25 4.70 -11.61
N GLY A 266 -6.43 5.45 -10.86
CA GLY A 266 -6.07 5.09 -9.50
C GLY A 266 -7.21 5.28 -8.51
N LEU A 267 -7.24 4.47 -7.47
CA LEU A 267 -8.34 4.42 -6.50
C LEU A 267 -7.91 4.87 -5.10
N GLY A 268 -6.63 4.78 -4.78
CA GLY A 268 -6.05 5.11 -3.48
C GLY A 268 -5.60 6.57 -3.38
N MET A 269 -5.61 7.13 -2.17
CA MET A 269 -5.14 8.49 -1.94
C MET A 269 -3.63 8.57 -1.78
N GLU A 270 -3.01 9.63 -2.33
CA GLU A 270 -1.55 9.88 -2.21
C GLU A 270 -1.15 10.49 -0.86
N GLU A 271 -2.03 11.31 -0.28
CA GLU A 271 -1.73 12.08 0.92
C GLU A 271 -1.39 11.15 2.09
N PRO A 272 -0.32 11.42 2.85
CA PRO A 272 -0.08 10.69 4.09
C PRO A 272 -1.20 11.06 5.08
N ILE A 273 -1.78 10.05 5.72
CA ILE A 273 -2.87 10.19 6.70
C ILE A 273 -2.65 9.34 7.95
N GLY A 274 -1.49 8.70 8.08
CA GLY A 274 -1.11 7.87 9.21
C GLY A 274 -0.07 8.50 10.12
N HIS A 275 0.29 7.75 11.16
CA HIS A 275 1.56 7.96 11.85
C HIS A 275 2.71 7.50 10.96
N LEU A 276 2.54 6.36 10.30
CA LEU A 276 3.44 5.83 9.28
C LEU A 276 2.66 5.57 7.99
N ASP A 277 3.19 6.02 6.86
CA ASP A 277 2.58 5.88 5.54
C ASP A 277 3.59 5.16 4.62
N PHE A 278 3.27 3.93 4.25
CA PHE A 278 4.12 3.06 3.43
C PHE A 278 3.73 3.19 1.96
N TYR A 279 4.72 3.46 1.11
CA TYR A 279 4.59 3.60 -0.34
C TYR A 279 5.44 2.52 -1.04
N PRO A 280 5.05 1.23 -1.00
CA PRO A 280 5.73 0.17 -1.73
C PRO A 280 5.77 0.50 -3.23
N ASN A 281 6.96 0.38 -3.82
CA ASN A 281 7.21 0.69 -5.23
C ASN A 281 6.86 2.13 -5.62
N GLY A 282 6.92 3.06 -4.66
CA GLY A 282 6.52 4.46 -4.84
C GLY A 282 5.02 4.71 -4.62
N GLY A 283 4.22 3.66 -4.43
CA GLY A 283 2.80 3.73 -4.06
C GLY A 283 1.80 3.81 -5.21
N ALA A 284 2.26 3.94 -6.46
CA ALA A 284 1.38 4.08 -7.62
C ALA A 284 1.31 2.79 -8.47
N ASP A 285 2.41 2.41 -9.12
CA ASP A 285 2.42 1.30 -10.09
C ASP A 285 3.08 0.06 -9.47
N GLN A 286 2.29 -0.96 -9.13
CA GLN A 286 2.77 -2.15 -8.47
C GLN A 286 3.31 -3.17 -9.48
N PRO A 287 4.44 -3.83 -9.18
CA PRO A 287 4.98 -4.89 -10.03
C PRO A 287 3.93 -5.99 -10.27
N GLY A 288 3.78 -6.40 -11.54
CA GLY A 288 2.79 -7.40 -11.96
C GLY A 288 1.43 -6.86 -12.38
N CYS A 289 1.11 -5.58 -12.14
CA CYS A 289 -0.20 -5.00 -12.50
C CYS A 289 -0.28 -4.41 -13.91
N ASN A 290 0.85 -4.26 -14.61
CA ASN A 290 0.95 -3.62 -15.94
C ASN A 290 0.49 -4.49 -17.13
N GLU A 291 -0.25 -5.56 -16.87
CA GLU A 291 -0.66 -6.49 -17.92
C GLU A 291 -1.84 -5.98 -18.74
N ASN A 292 -1.93 -6.44 -19.99
CA ASN A 292 -3.01 -6.02 -20.88
C ASN A 292 -4.37 -6.40 -20.27
N VAL A 293 -5.32 -5.47 -20.27
CA VAL A 293 -6.71 -5.67 -19.83
C VAL A 293 -7.35 -6.96 -20.36
N MET A 294 -6.99 -7.40 -21.56
CA MET A 294 -7.46 -8.67 -22.14
C MET A 294 -7.06 -9.91 -21.33
N LYS A 295 -5.92 -9.87 -20.64
CA LYS A 295 -5.48 -10.96 -19.77
C LYS A 295 -6.44 -11.10 -18.57
N TYR A 296 -6.75 -9.99 -17.90
CA TYR A 296 -7.71 -9.97 -16.79
C TYR A 296 -9.13 -10.37 -17.22
N ILE A 297 -9.57 -9.97 -18.42
CA ILE A 297 -10.84 -10.42 -18.99
C ILE A 297 -10.84 -11.94 -19.19
N ASN A 298 -9.75 -12.51 -19.72
CA ASN A 298 -9.63 -13.96 -19.91
C ASN A 298 -9.60 -14.72 -18.57
N GLU A 299 -8.90 -14.20 -17.57
CA GLU A 299 -8.84 -14.75 -16.20
C GLU A 299 -10.22 -14.72 -15.53
N GLU A 300 -11.00 -13.68 -15.77
CA GLU A 300 -12.41 -13.55 -15.34
C GLU A 300 -13.39 -14.31 -16.26
N LYS A 301 -12.92 -15.41 -16.86
CA LYS A 301 -13.69 -16.31 -17.74
C LYS A 301 -14.38 -15.59 -18.90
N GLY A 302 -13.75 -14.55 -19.43
CA GLY A 302 -14.26 -13.74 -20.54
C GLY A 302 -15.22 -12.62 -20.12
N SER A 303 -15.43 -12.38 -18.83
CA SER A 303 -16.29 -11.28 -18.36
C SER A 303 -15.60 -9.94 -18.51
N PHE A 304 -16.04 -9.12 -19.49
CA PHE A 304 -15.49 -7.79 -19.73
C PHE A 304 -15.55 -6.88 -18.49
N PHE A 305 -16.72 -6.80 -17.84
CA PHE A 305 -16.92 -5.96 -16.65
C PHE A 305 -16.04 -6.38 -15.46
N LYS A 306 -15.99 -7.69 -15.17
CA LYS A 306 -15.12 -8.20 -14.10
C LYS A 306 -13.65 -8.02 -14.45
N GLY A 307 -13.26 -8.32 -15.69
CA GLY A 307 -11.89 -8.13 -16.15
C GLY A 307 -11.41 -6.70 -16.07
N ILE A 308 -12.25 -5.72 -16.42
CA ILE A 308 -11.94 -4.28 -16.26
C ILE A 308 -11.83 -3.89 -14.79
N ARG A 309 -12.71 -4.42 -13.93
CA ARG A 309 -12.65 -4.18 -12.48
C ARG A 309 -11.39 -4.79 -11.86
N THR A 310 -10.99 -5.99 -12.27
CA THR A 310 -9.78 -6.66 -11.80
C THR A 310 -8.53 -5.95 -12.33
N PHE A 311 -8.55 -5.48 -13.59
CA PHE A 311 -7.48 -4.69 -14.19
C PHE A 311 -7.26 -3.37 -13.44
N LEU A 312 -8.32 -2.58 -13.22
CA LEU A 312 -8.24 -1.29 -12.52
C LEU A 312 -8.03 -1.44 -11.02
N GLY A 313 -8.33 -2.60 -10.45
CA GLY A 313 -8.17 -2.88 -9.04
C GLY A 313 -6.86 -3.58 -8.67
N CYS A 314 -5.99 -3.93 -9.63
CA CYS A 314 -4.80 -4.72 -9.35
C CYS A 314 -3.88 -4.02 -8.34
N ASP A 315 -3.50 -2.77 -8.64
CA ASP A 315 -2.67 -1.95 -7.76
C ASP A 315 -3.38 -1.71 -6.41
N HIS A 316 -4.68 -1.45 -6.43
CA HIS A 316 -5.50 -1.22 -5.22
C HIS A 316 -5.55 -2.44 -4.26
N VAL A 317 -5.54 -3.65 -4.82
CA VAL A 317 -5.60 -4.94 -4.11
C VAL A 317 -4.24 -5.31 -3.48
N ARG A 318 -3.12 -4.81 -4.03
CA ARG A 318 -1.77 -5.14 -3.53
C ARG A 318 -1.55 -4.77 -2.07
N SER A 319 -2.16 -3.68 -1.59
CA SER A 319 -2.08 -3.27 -0.19
C SER A 319 -2.43 -4.39 0.80
N HIS A 320 -3.56 -5.08 0.58
CA HIS A 320 -3.96 -6.18 1.45
C HIS A 320 -3.15 -7.45 1.20
N GLU A 321 -2.65 -7.69 -0.02
CA GLU A 321 -1.77 -8.83 -0.30
C GLU A 321 -0.43 -8.71 0.43
N TYR A 322 0.19 -7.54 0.37
CA TYR A 322 1.43 -7.25 1.09
C TYR A 322 1.21 -7.32 2.60
N PHE A 323 0.08 -6.80 3.10
CA PHE A 323 -0.26 -6.90 4.51
C PHE A 323 -0.43 -8.37 4.94
N ILE A 324 -1.14 -9.20 4.16
CA ILE A 324 -1.30 -10.63 4.43
C ILE A 324 0.07 -11.34 4.50
N GLU A 325 1.00 -11.01 3.60
CA GLU A 325 2.36 -11.54 3.66
C GLU A 325 3.07 -11.18 4.96
N SER A 326 2.99 -9.90 5.35
CA SER A 326 3.64 -9.41 6.57
C SER A 326 3.18 -10.14 7.84
N VAL A 327 1.97 -10.74 7.82
CA VAL A 327 1.42 -11.43 8.99
C VAL A 327 2.30 -12.59 9.41
N ASN A 328 2.91 -13.36 8.52
CA ASN A 328 3.75 -14.50 8.92
C ASN A 328 5.04 -14.61 8.07
N THR A 329 5.49 -13.49 7.51
CA THR A 329 6.73 -13.45 6.74
C THR A 329 7.94 -13.71 7.64
N GLN A 330 8.94 -14.41 7.08
CA GLN A 330 10.29 -14.51 7.66
C GLN A 330 11.23 -13.43 7.09
N CYS A 331 10.76 -12.69 6.10
CA CYS A 331 11.49 -11.58 5.51
C CYS A 331 11.45 -10.38 6.46
N ASN A 332 12.53 -9.60 6.49
CA ASN A 332 12.61 -8.41 7.34
C ASN A 332 11.59 -7.33 6.91
N PHE A 333 11.25 -7.30 5.62
CA PHE A 333 10.24 -6.42 5.00
C PHE A 333 10.39 -4.96 5.45
N LEU A 334 11.58 -4.40 5.35
CA LEU A 334 11.87 -3.04 5.82
C LEU A 334 11.42 -1.99 4.80
N ALA A 335 10.90 -0.88 5.31
CA ALA A 335 10.70 0.37 4.59
C ALA A 335 11.47 1.51 5.28
N VAL A 336 11.91 2.48 4.49
CA VAL A 336 12.84 3.53 4.89
C VAL A 336 12.20 4.90 4.71
N GLU A 337 12.32 5.76 5.72
CA GLU A 337 11.85 7.14 5.66
C GLU A 337 12.62 7.89 4.59
N CYS A 338 11.89 8.55 3.69
CA CYS A 338 12.48 9.43 2.71
C CYS A 338 11.49 10.51 2.30
N GLU A 339 11.99 11.61 1.75
CA GLU A 339 11.16 12.72 1.28
C GLU A 339 10.39 12.37 0.00
N SER A 340 11.00 11.58 -0.89
CA SER A 340 10.37 11.13 -2.13
C SER A 340 10.90 9.76 -2.57
N TRP A 341 10.14 9.13 -3.46
CA TRP A 341 10.51 7.87 -4.09
C TRP A 341 11.82 7.97 -4.88
N GLU A 342 12.04 9.07 -5.58
CA GLU A 342 13.25 9.31 -6.39
C GLU A 342 14.50 9.41 -5.52
N LYS A 343 14.41 10.12 -4.40
CA LYS A 343 15.51 10.22 -3.43
C LYS A 343 15.80 8.88 -2.76
N PHE A 344 14.76 8.09 -2.47
CA PHE A 344 14.91 6.72 -1.98
C PHE A 344 15.65 5.86 -3.01
N LEU A 345 15.22 5.86 -4.28
CA LEU A 345 15.88 5.11 -5.35
C LEU A 345 17.33 5.58 -5.60
N ALA A 346 17.61 6.88 -5.48
CA ALA A 346 18.97 7.41 -5.58
C ALA A 346 19.90 6.98 -4.43
N GLY A 347 19.34 6.38 -3.36
CA GLY A 347 20.07 5.94 -2.18
C GLY A 347 20.49 7.05 -1.24
N ASP A 348 19.78 8.19 -1.31
CA ASP A 348 19.95 9.33 -0.40
C ASP A 348 19.40 9.01 1.00
N CYS A 349 18.43 8.08 1.07
CA CYS A 349 17.84 7.54 2.29
C CYS A 349 18.08 6.03 2.36
N PHE A 350 19.13 5.59 3.08
CA PHE A 350 19.46 4.15 3.18
C PHE A 350 20.09 3.76 4.54
N GLU A 351 19.96 4.61 5.55
CA GLU A 351 20.50 4.39 6.87
C GLU A 351 19.35 4.41 7.87
N CYS A 352 19.29 3.41 8.74
CA CYS A 352 18.28 3.34 9.78
C CYS A 352 18.84 3.96 11.06
N GLU A 353 18.37 5.16 11.39
CA GLU A 353 18.80 5.89 12.58
C GLU A 353 17.64 6.08 13.57
N SER A 354 16.71 5.12 13.63
CA SER A 354 15.48 5.21 14.44
C SER A 354 15.73 5.55 15.91
N ASP A 355 16.91 5.26 16.47
CA ASP A 355 17.26 5.58 17.86
C ASP A 355 17.62 7.07 18.08
N LYS A 356 17.82 7.85 17.02
CA LYS A 356 18.12 9.28 17.09
C LYS A 356 16.83 10.10 16.95
N LYS A 357 16.69 11.16 17.76
CA LYS A 357 15.50 12.05 17.78
C LYS A 357 15.08 12.58 16.40
N ASN A 358 16.05 12.83 15.51
CA ASN A 358 15.84 13.28 14.13
C ASN A 358 16.43 12.30 13.11
N GLY A 359 16.64 11.05 13.49
CA GLY A 359 17.14 10.03 12.59
C GLY A 359 16.09 9.60 11.59
N THR A 360 16.55 9.00 10.49
CA THR A 360 15.72 8.33 9.49
C THR A 360 15.04 7.12 10.11
N VAL A 361 13.71 7.13 10.10
CA VAL A 361 12.90 6.00 10.59
C VAL A 361 12.97 4.86 9.59
N CYS A 362 13.28 3.66 10.08
CA CYS A 362 13.01 2.42 9.37
C CYS A 362 11.93 1.64 10.12
N ALA A 363 10.95 1.10 9.38
CA ALA A 363 9.91 0.27 9.96
C ALA A 363 9.70 -1.02 9.19
N HIS A 364 9.33 -2.07 9.93
CA HIS A 364 8.80 -3.29 9.34
C HIS A 364 7.46 -2.96 8.67
N PHE A 365 7.29 -3.44 7.46
CA PHE A 365 6.09 -3.26 6.67
C PHE A 365 4.93 -4.10 7.24
N GLY A 366 3.73 -3.53 7.30
CA GLY A 366 2.49 -4.25 7.65
C GLY A 366 2.31 -4.56 9.13
N LEU A 367 1.96 -5.80 9.50
CA LEU A 367 1.44 -6.14 10.83
C LEU A 367 2.40 -5.78 11.97
N THR A 368 3.71 -5.84 11.75
CA THR A 368 4.74 -5.58 12.77
C THR A 368 5.24 -4.13 12.77
N SER A 369 4.68 -3.23 11.94
CA SER A 369 5.08 -1.81 11.88
C SER A 369 5.09 -1.12 13.23
N VAL A 370 4.08 -1.38 14.07
CA VAL A 370 3.98 -0.85 15.43
C VAL A 370 5.19 -1.19 16.30
N GLN A 371 5.84 -2.34 16.07
CA GLN A 371 7.01 -2.78 16.83
C GLN A 371 8.25 -1.97 16.50
N SER A 372 8.36 -1.48 15.26
CA SER A 372 9.49 -0.63 14.83
C SER A 372 9.46 0.77 15.43
N VAL A 373 8.30 1.20 15.94
CA VAL A 373 8.13 2.46 16.68
C VAL A 373 8.18 2.21 18.21
N HIS A 374 8.27 0.95 18.65
CA HIS A 374 8.06 0.55 20.04
C HIS A 374 9.30 0.68 20.97
N THR A 375 10.42 1.21 20.50
CA THR A 375 11.57 1.53 21.36
C THR A 375 11.69 3.04 21.49
N SER A 376 11.32 3.56 22.68
CA SER A 376 11.40 4.98 23.12
C SER A 376 10.52 6.00 22.38
N ILE A 377 10.11 5.72 21.15
CA ILE A 377 9.35 6.64 20.30
C ILE A 377 7.88 6.67 20.72
N LEU A 378 7.14 5.57 20.83
CA LEU A 378 5.72 5.60 21.26
C LEU A 378 5.48 6.14 22.68
N GLN A 379 6.39 5.89 23.64
CA GLN A 379 6.31 6.46 25.00
C GLN A 379 6.56 7.98 25.02
N ASN A 380 7.30 8.49 24.03
CA ASN A 380 7.51 9.92 23.81
C ASN A 380 6.74 10.45 22.60
N TRP A 381 5.83 9.68 21.97
CA TRP A 381 5.17 10.11 20.74
C TRP A 381 4.08 11.13 21.04
N GLU A 382 3.46 11.01 22.22
CA GLU A 382 2.73 12.12 22.84
C GLU A 382 3.59 13.40 23.00
N LYS A 383 4.92 13.31 22.84
CA LYS A 383 5.89 14.42 22.86
C LYS A 383 6.69 14.59 21.55
N THR A 384 6.43 13.80 20.49
CA THR A 384 7.06 13.97 19.18
C THR A 384 6.00 14.17 18.11
N ASP A 385 5.94 15.37 17.52
CA ASP A 385 5.00 15.76 16.46
C ASP A 385 5.19 15.03 15.11
N ARG A 386 5.99 13.95 15.02
CA ARG A 386 6.36 13.30 13.75
C ARG A 386 5.26 12.35 13.25
N SER A 387 4.07 12.85 12.95
CA SER A 387 3.08 12.12 12.16
C SER A 387 3.36 12.26 10.65
N LEU A 388 2.63 11.51 9.81
CA LEU A 388 2.69 11.62 8.35
C LEU A 388 4.05 11.21 7.75
N VAL A 389 4.72 10.23 8.38
CA VAL A 389 6.06 9.77 7.98
C VAL A 389 5.96 8.88 6.74
N LYS A 390 6.51 9.35 5.62
CA LYS A 390 6.57 8.60 4.36
C LYS A 390 7.71 7.59 4.36
N LEU A 391 7.37 6.31 4.19
CA LEU A 391 8.29 5.17 4.17
C LEU A 391 8.24 4.47 2.81
N PHE A 392 9.39 4.22 2.21
CA PHE A 392 9.50 3.58 0.90
C PHE A 392 10.16 2.21 0.98
N THR A 393 9.71 1.29 0.15
CA THR A 393 10.32 -0.03 -0.05
C THR A 393 10.07 -0.53 -1.47
N ILE A 394 10.75 -1.58 -1.89
CA ILE A 394 10.54 -2.23 -3.19
C ILE A 394 10.07 -3.65 -2.94
N THR A 395 8.98 -4.06 -3.59
CA THR A 395 8.45 -5.43 -3.54
C THR A 395 8.59 -6.10 -4.91
N GLY A 396 8.41 -7.43 -4.94
CA GLY A 396 8.34 -8.21 -6.16
C GLY A 396 6.95 -8.21 -6.80
N ALA A 397 6.87 -8.74 -8.03
CA ALA A 397 5.61 -8.90 -8.76
C ALA A 397 4.77 -10.11 -8.31
N ASP A 398 5.40 -11.09 -7.67
CA ASP A 398 4.77 -12.36 -7.30
C ASP A 398 5.05 -12.69 -5.85
N TRP A 399 4.13 -13.45 -5.23
CA TRP A 399 4.30 -13.96 -3.87
C TRP A 399 5.48 -14.95 -3.78
N PRO A 400 6.33 -14.88 -2.74
CA PRO A 400 6.40 -13.82 -1.73
C PRO A 400 6.90 -12.51 -2.35
N TYR A 401 6.21 -11.42 -2.07
CA TYR A 401 6.47 -10.06 -2.55
C TYR A 401 7.65 -9.42 -1.82
N CYS A 402 7.92 -9.80 -0.57
CA CYS A 402 8.98 -9.19 0.22
C CYS A 402 10.36 -9.34 -0.46
N ARG A 403 11.15 -8.27 -0.43
CA ARG A 403 12.52 -8.24 -0.94
C ARG A 403 13.45 -7.63 0.10
N SER A 404 14.71 -8.04 0.06
CA SER A 404 15.81 -7.39 0.77
C SER A 404 16.28 -6.18 -0.04
N LEU A 405 16.53 -5.06 0.65
CA LEU A 405 17.02 -3.83 0.04
C LEU A 405 18.55 -3.79 0.03
N TYR A 406 19.11 -3.42 -1.11
CA TYR A 406 20.55 -3.20 -1.30
C TYR A 406 20.78 -1.82 -1.94
N ARG A 407 21.83 -1.12 -1.53
CA ARG A 407 22.32 0.08 -2.21
C ARG A 407 23.61 -0.25 -2.93
N VAL A 408 23.60 -0.14 -4.25
CA VAL A 408 24.73 -0.48 -5.11
C VAL A 408 25.30 0.79 -5.68
N SER A 409 26.61 1.01 -5.52
CA SER A 409 27.35 2.12 -6.13
C SER A 409 28.45 1.57 -7.04
N VAL A 410 28.40 1.90 -8.33
CA VAL A 410 29.41 1.53 -9.32
C VAL A 410 30.35 2.71 -9.52
N ASP A 411 31.64 2.50 -9.24
CA ASP A 411 32.69 3.49 -9.44
C ASP A 411 33.40 3.25 -10.77
N ILE A 412 33.28 4.21 -11.68
CA ILE A 412 34.00 4.21 -12.95
C ILE A 412 35.42 4.66 -12.70
N SER A 413 36.39 3.95 -13.27
CA SER A 413 37.79 4.23 -13.02
C SER A 413 38.20 5.63 -13.49
N ASN A 414 39.18 6.21 -12.79
CA ASN A 414 39.83 7.47 -13.17
C ASN A 414 41.30 7.24 -13.58
N SER A 415 41.67 6.00 -13.90
CA SER A 415 43.01 5.66 -14.40
C SER A 415 43.32 6.43 -15.69
N THR A 416 44.59 6.56 -16.03
CA THR A 416 45.00 7.18 -17.29
C THR A 416 44.37 6.46 -18.48
N SER A 417 44.39 5.11 -18.47
CA SER A 417 43.75 4.30 -19.52
C SER A 417 42.25 4.54 -19.61
N SER A 418 41.53 4.70 -18.48
CA SER A 418 40.10 5.03 -18.52
C SER A 418 39.82 6.42 -19.08
N ARG A 419 40.65 7.41 -18.76
CA ARG A 419 40.49 8.79 -19.29
C ARG A 419 40.81 8.86 -20.78
N GLU A 420 41.80 8.10 -21.24
CA GLU A 420 42.14 7.96 -22.66
C GLU A 420 41.07 7.20 -23.44
N HIS A 421 40.45 6.16 -22.85
CA HIS A 421 39.34 5.42 -23.43
C HIS A 421 38.04 6.24 -23.53
N ASN A 422 37.89 7.25 -22.66
CA ASN A 422 36.69 8.07 -22.47
C ASN A 422 35.49 7.26 -21.90
N GLY A 423 34.35 7.91 -21.71
CA GLY A 423 33.14 7.27 -21.20
C GLY A 423 32.37 6.48 -22.25
N GLU A 424 31.47 5.61 -21.80
CA GLU A 424 30.64 4.78 -22.66
C GLU A 424 29.19 4.75 -22.18
N ILE A 425 28.28 4.39 -23.08
CA ILE A 425 26.85 4.25 -22.79
C ILE A 425 26.51 2.78 -22.54
N GLY A 426 25.66 2.50 -21.57
CA GLY A 426 25.11 1.17 -21.40
C GLY A 426 24.28 1.03 -20.15
N GLU A 427 23.90 -0.19 -19.84
CA GLU A 427 23.20 -0.56 -18.62
C GLU A 427 23.99 -1.59 -17.82
N PHE A 428 23.81 -1.55 -16.51
CA PHE A 428 24.43 -2.50 -15.60
C PHE A 428 23.37 -3.38 -14.96
N GLU A 429 23.67 -4.67 -14.91
CA GLU A 429 22.99 -5.64 -14.10
C GLU A 429 23.95 -6.22 -13.06
N ILE A 430 23.41 -6.57 -11.90
CA ILE A 430 24.16 -7.20 -10.81
C ILE A 430 23.42 -8.42 -10.27
N GLN A 431 24.14 -9.49 -10.01
CA GLN A 431 23.69 -10.61 -9.18
C GLN A 431 24.51 -10.63 -7.90
N ILE A 432 23.88 -10.33 -6.77
CA ILE A 432 24.54 -10.27 -5.45
C ILE A 432 24.61 -11.68 -4.88
N GLN A 433 25.75 -12.04 -4.28
CA GLN A 433 26.01 -13.36 -3.70
C GLN A 433 26.39 -13.24 -2.23
N GLY A 434 25.92 -14.20 -1.44
CA GLY A 434 26.20 -14.28 -0.02
C GLY A 434 26.15 -15.70 0.49
N ASN A 435 26.28 -15.86 1.81
CA ASN A 435 26.30 -17.18 2.44
C ASN A 435 24.95 -17.94 2.39
N ALA A 436 23.83 -17.23 2.24
CA ALA A 436 22.51 -17.84 2.17
C ALA A 436 22.01 -18.08 0.73
N GLY A 437 22.75 -17.60 -0.29
CA GLY A 437 22.39 -17.80 -1.69
C GLY A 437 22.81 -16.64 -2.58
N LYS A 438 22.02 -16.42 -3.65
CA LYS A 438 22.24 -15.35 -4.63
C LYS A 438 20.90 -14.76 -5.07
N THR A 439 20.92 -13.51 -5.51
CA THR A 439 19.76 -12.88 -6.14
C THR A 439 19.58 -13.37 -7.58
N ASP A 440 18.45 -13.08 -8.19
CA ASP A 440 18.36 -13.03 -9.66
C ASP A 440 19.21 -11.87 -10.20
N SER A 441 19.33 -11.75 -11.53
CA SER A 441 19.99 -10.60 -12.15
C SER A 441 19.12 -9.36 -11.93
N ILE A 442 19.66 -8.35 -11.24
CA ILE A 442 18.97 -7.11 -10.92
C ILE A 442 19.49 -6.03 -11.85
N LEU A 443 18.60 -5.42 -12.63
CA LEU A 443 18.91 -4.22 -13.38
C LEU A 443 19.11 -3.05 -12.40
N LEU A 444 20.26 -2.36 -12.49
CA LEU A 444 20.50 -1.15 -11.70
C LEU A 444 19.70 0.00 -12.31
N TYR A 445 20.16 0.56 -13.43
CA TYR A 445 19.53 1.67 -14.13
C TYR A 445 19.31 1.35 -15.61
N ARG A 446 18.46 2.15 -16.24
CA ARG A 446 18.35 2.20 -17.71
C ARG A 446 19.65 2.69 -18.34
N GLU A 447 19.79 2.46 -19.62
CA GLU A 447 20.95 2.88 -20.40
C GLU A 447 21.29 4.37 -20.20
N GLN A 448 22.53 4.65 -19.80
CA GLN A 448 23.05 6.01 -19.60
C GLN A 448 24.57 6.06 -19.85
N TYR A 449 25.12 7.27 -19.89
CA TYR A 449 26.55 7.53 -20.10
C TYR A 449 27.36 7.48 -18.79
N TYR A 450 28.45 6.72 -18.78
CA TYR A 450 29.38 6.59 -17.66
C TYR A 450 30.68 7.32 -17.96
N LYS A 451 30.97 8.38 -17.21
CA LYS A 451 32.19 9.18 -17.38
C LYS A 451 33.35 8.60 -16.54
N PRO A 452 34.60 8.64 -17.01
CA PRO A 452 35.75 8.33 -16.15
C PRO A 452 35.72 9.12 -14.83
N GLY A 453 35.89 8.40 -13.71
CA GLY A 453 35.85 8.96 -12.36
C GLY A 453 34.46 9.28 -11.80
N SER A 454 33.36 8.95 -12.49
CA SER A 454 32.02 9.09 -11.91
C SER A 454 31.63 7.90 -11.03
N THR A 455 30.72 8.16 -10.08
CA THR A 455 30.09 7.15 -9.24
C THR A 455 28.59 7.17 -9.50
N HIS A 456 28.00 5.99 -9.72
CA HIS A 456 26.57 5.83 -10.00
C HIS A 456 25.96 4.93 -8.93
N ARG A 457 24.99 5.46 -8.19
CA ARG A 457 24.39 4.83 -7.02
C ARG A 457 22.90 4.60 -7.22
N GLN A 458 22.40 3.47 -6.71
CA GLN A 458 20.97 3.17 -6.71
C GLN A 458 20.59 2.18 -5.62
N VAL A 459 19.36 2.31 -5.11
CA VAL A 459 18.70 1.29 -4.28
C VAL A 459 17.97 0.31 -5.17
N VAL A 460 18.20 -0.97 -4.90
CA VAL A 460 17.58 -2.09 -5.59
C VAL A 460 17.08 -3.13 -4.59
N ALA A 461 16.20 -4.01 -5.06
CA ALA A 461 15.65 -5.09 -4.28
C ALA A 461 15.95 -6.45 -4.90
N GLY A 462 16.16 -7.44 -4.04
CA GLY A 462 16.35 -8.83 -4.46
C GLY A 462 16.06 -9.79 -3.33
N SER A 463 16.28 -11.08 -3.59
CA SER A 463 16.24 -12.11 -2.54
C SER A 463 17.27 -11.82 -1.44
N SER A 464 16.98 -12.22 -0.21
CA SER A 464 17.98 -12.15 0.86
C SER A 464 19.12 -13.13 0.57
N VAL A 465 20.36 -12.66 0.64
CA VAL A 465 21.56 -13.50 0.44
C VAL A 465 22.34 -13.75 1.72
N GLY A 466 21.82 -13.30 2.87
CA GLY A 466 22.57 -13.26 4.12
C GLY A 466 23.76 -12.30 4.00
N SER A 467 24.91 -12.66 4.59
CA SER A 467 26.13 -11.85 4.50
C SER A 467 26.68 -11.88 3.07
N VAL A 468 26.75 -10.71 2.45
CA VAL A 468 27.28 -10.49 1.10
C VAL A 468 28.77 -10.83 1.09
N ASN A 469 29.23 -11.55 0.06
CA ASN A 469 30.64 -11.94 -0.11
C ASN A 469 31.20 -11.65 -1.51
N SER A 470 30.36 -11.67 -2.55
CA SER A 470 30.73 -11.40 -3.93
C SER A 470 29.53 -10.92 -4.74
N ALA A 471 29.78 -10.50 -5.98
CA ALA A 471 28.72 -10.19 -6.93
C ALA A 471 29.17 -10.51 -8.36
N ILE A 472 28.22 -10.77 -9.24
CA ILE A 472 28.47 -10.85 -10.68
C ILE A 472 27.92 -9.58 -11.31
N LEU A 473 28.79 -8.80 -11.94
CA LEU A 473 28.43 -7.57 -12.65
C LEU A 473 28.40 -7.85 -14.15
N ARG A 474 27.36 -7.36 -14.84
CA ARG A 474 27.25 -7.42 -16.29
C ARG A 474 26.93 -6.02 -16.80
N TRP A 475 27.81 -5.47 -17.62
CA TRP A 475 27.56 -4.24 -18.35
C TRP A 475 27.24 -4.56 -19.79
N THR A 476 26.16 -3.99 -20.34
CA THR A 476 25.76 -4.18 -21.73
C THR A 476 25.57 -2.83 -22.41
N HIS A 477 26.16 -2.69 -23.59
CA HIS A 477 26.07 -1.48 -24.42
C HIS A 477 25.10 -1.75 -25.59
N HIS A 478 24.03 -0.97 -25.69
CA HIS A 478 22.92 -1.17 -26.64
C HIS A 478 22.84 -0.09 -27.72
N THR A 479 23.94 0.33 -28.35
CA THR A 479 23.81 1.07 -29.63
C THR A 479 23.83 0.13 -30.83
N THR A 480 22.79 0.27 -31.64
CA THR A 480 22.76 -0.01 -33.08
C THR A 480 23.89 0.77 -33.74
N ILE A 481 24.84 0.04 -34.36
CA ILE A 481 25.87 0.49 -35.32
C ILE A 481 25.91 2.02 -35.49
N ASN A 482 26.77 2.70 -34.73
CA ASN A 482 27.13 4.07 -35.06
C ASN A 482 28.00 4.04 -36.33
N PHE A 483 27.43 4.44 -37.47
CA PHE A 483 28.12 4.49 -38.77
C PHE A 483 29.32 5.46 -38.78
N LEU A 484 29.49 6.27 -37.72
CA LEU A 484 30.62 7.16 -37.50
C LEU A 484 31.68 6.61 -36.52
N SER A 485 31.46 5.44 -35.89
CA SER A 485 32.51 4.75 -35.13
C SER A 485 32.74 3.34 -35.69
N TRP A 486 33.81 3.17 -36.48
CA TRP A 486 34.26 1.88 -37.00
C TRP A 486 34.86 0.98 -35.90
N ARG A 487 34.14 0.76 -34.79
CA ARG A 487 34.58 -0.13 -33.71
C ARG A 487 34.21 -1.57 -34.07
N LEU A 488 35.13 -2.24 -34.77
CA LEU A 488 35.11 -3.70 -35.00
C LEU A 488 35.32 -4.53 -33.71
N LYS A 489 35.61 -3.87 -32.58
CA LYS A 489 35.85 -4.50 -31.27
C LYS A 489 34.64 -4.31 -30.35
N ARG A 490 34.39 -5.31 -29.50
CA ARG A 490 33.37 -5.26 -28.45
C ARG A 490 33.63 -4.07 -27.54
N ALA A 491 32.59 -3.28 -27.24
CA ALA A 491 32.69 -2.13 -26.35
C ALA A 491 33.21 -2.55 -24.96
N THR A 492 33.99 -1.69 -24.32
CA THR A 492 34.60 -1.91 -23.01
C THR A 492 34.38 -0.72 -22.10
N LEU A 493 34.36 -0.95 -20.79
CA LEU A 493 34.25 0.08 -19.77
C LEU A 493 35.25 -0.21 -18.65
N HIS A 494 35.79 0.84 -18.02
CA HIS A 494 36.74 0.71 -16.93
C HIS A 494 36.01 0.88 -15.59
N VAL A 495 35.87 -0.21 -14.83
CA VAL A 495 35.20 -0.22 -13.52
C VAL A 495 36.24 -0.43 -12.44
N LYS A 496 36.30 0.51 -11.49
CA LYS A 496 37.24 0.45 -10.36
C LYS A 496 36.73 -0.46 -9.25
N SER A 497 35.50 -0.22 -8.81
CA SER A 497 34.89 -0.90 -7.68
C SER A 497 33.37 -0.84 -7.76
N VAL A 498 32.72 -1.77 -7.08
CA VAL A 498 31.29 -1.75 -6.79
C VAL A 498 31.12 -1.86 -5.29
N ARG A 499 30.51 -0.84 -4.68
CA ARG A 499 30.09 -0.88 -3.29
C ARG A 499 28.69 -1.47 -3.19
N VAL A 500 28.49 -2.45 -2.32
CA VAL A 500 27.18 -3.03 -2.01
C VAL A 500 26.90 -2.83 -0.52
N ASP A 501 25.88 -2.04 -0.20
CA ASP A 501 25.34 -1.93 1.15
C ASP A 501 24.08 -2.81 1.26
N SER A 502 24.00 -3.69 2.26
CA SER A 502 22.82 -4.49 2.59
C SER A 502 22.12 -3.89 3.80
N LEU A 503 20.86 -3.45 3.61
CA LEU A 503 20.09 -2.81 4.69
C LEU A 503 19.77 -3.80 5.81
N ASP A 504 19.30 -5.01 5.44
CA ASP A 504 18.89 -6.04 6.40
C ASP A 504 20.03 -6.48 7.31
N ASN A 505 21.23 -6.66 6.75
CA ASN A 505 22.40 -7.15 7.50
C ASN A 505 23.27 -6.02 8.06
N LYS A 506 22.95 -4.75 7.79
CA LYS A 506 23.78 -3.57 8.12
C LYS A 506 25.24 -3.75 7.69
N GLN A 507 25.44 -4.33 6.49
CA GLN A 507 26.76 -4.66 5.95
C GLN A 507 27.10 -3.75 4.78
N THR A 508 28.36 -3.31 4.70
CA THR A 508 28.92 -2.61 3.54
C THR A 508 30.11 -3.39 3.03
N LEU A 509 30.15 -3.67 1.73
CA LEU A 509 31.25 -4.38 1.08
C LEU A 509 31.71 -3.65 -0.18
N TYR A 510 33.03 -3.57 -0.37
CA TYR A 510 33.65 -3.05 -1.58
C TYR A 510 34.16 -4.22 -2.42
N LEU A 511 33.61 -4.37 -3.61
CA LEU A 511 33.90 -5.46 -4.54
C LEU A 511 34.65 -4.93 -5.76
N CYS A 512 35.74 -5.59 -6.14
CA CYS A 512 36.57 -5.20 -7.27
C CYS A 512 36.58 -6.31 -8.34
N PRO A 513 36.56 -5.94 -9.63
CA PRO A 513 36.82 -6.91 -10.69
C PRO A 513 38.30 -7.29 -10.68
N LYS A 514 38.63 -8.49 -11.19
CA LYS A 514 40.02 -8.92 -11.35
C LYS A 514 40.81 -7.98 -12.27
N ASP A 515 40.17 -7.58 -13.36
CA ASP A 515 40.69 -6.64 -14.34
C ASP A 515 39.77 -5.41 -14.37
N GLU A 516 40.35 -4.21 -14.37
CA GLU A 516 39.61 -2.95 -14.41
C GLU A 516 38.72 -2.85 -15.67
N VAL A 517 39.15 -3.45 -16.78
CA VAL A 517 38.45 -3.41 -18.06
C VAL A 517 37.42 -4.52 -18.14
N ILE A 518 36.14 -4.14 -18.21
CA ILE A 518 35.03 -5.05 -18.45
C ILE A 518 34.53 -4.94 -19.89
N ALA A 519 34.13 -6.06 -20.48
CA ALA A 519 33.65 -6.12 -21.87
C ALA A 519 32.13 -6.25 -21.91
N SER A 520 31.49 -5.52 -22.85
CA SER A 520 30.04 -5.53 -23.04
C SER A 520 29.47 -6.96 -23.15
N GLY A 521 28.42 -7.23 -22.37
CA GLY A 521 27.70 -8.50 -22.29
C GLY A 521 28.43 -9.63 -21.56
N LYS A 522 29.69 -9.45 -21.12
CA LYS A 522 30.45 -10.48 -20.41
C LYS A 522 30.21 -10.36 -18.89
N PRO A 523 29.75 -11.41 -18.19
CA PRO A 523 29.64 -11.38 -16.74
C PRO A 523 31.05 -11.34 -16.11
N VAL A 524 31.20 -10.51 -15.08
CA VAL A 524 32.45 -10.30 -14.35
C VAL A 524 32.21 -10.61 -12.88
N LEU A 525 32.95 -11.58 -12.34
CA LEU A 525 32.94 -11.85 -10.91
C LEU A 525 33.70 -10.73 -10.19
N LEU A 526 33.05 -10.13 -9.20
CA LEU A 526 33.62 -9.17 -8.28
C LEU A 526 33.84 -9.85 -6.94
N GLN A 527 35.03 -9.67 -6.38
CA GLN A 527 35.41 -10.18 -5.07
C GLN A 527 35.77 -9.00 -4.16
N GLU A 528 35.79 -9.23 -2.85
CA GLU A 528 36.23 -8.20 -1.91
C GLU A 528 37.56 -7.60 -2.36
N CYS A 529 37.59 -6.28 -2.49
CA CYS A 529 38.79 -5.58 -2.90
C CYS A 529 39.89 -5.94 -1.92
N SER A 530 40.98 -6.55 -2.40
CA SER A 530 42.16 -6.78 -1.58
C SER A 530 42.50 -5.47 -0.90
N SER A 531 42.49 -5.44 0.44
CA SER A 531 43.00 -4.30 1.18
C SER A 531 44.38 -4.03 0.62
N VAL A 532 44.55 -2.93 -0.12
CA VAL A 532 45.84 -2.27 -0.16
C VAL A 532 46.03 -1.77 1.26
N ILE A 533 46.49 -2.68 2.12
CA ILE A 533 47.23 -2.34 3.31
C ILE A 533 48.31 -1.43 2.75
N SER A 534 48.20 -0.15 3.07
CA SER A 534 49.26 0.82 2.87
C SER A 534 50.46 0.34 3.68
N SER A 535 51.27 -0.52 3.06
CA SER A 535 52.60 -0.90 3.51
C SER A 535 53.60 -0.31 2.52
N SER A 536 53.99 0.93 2.80
CA SER A 536 55.36 1.47 2.70
C SER A 536 55.33 2.98 2.77
#